data_AF-A0A931LP26-F1
#
_entry.id   AF-A0A931LP26-F1
#
_cell.length_a   1.000
_cell.length_b   1.000
_cell.length_c   1.000
_cell.angle_alpha   90.00
_cell.angle_beta   90.00
_cell.angle_gamma   90.00
#
_symmetry.space_group_name_H-M   'P 1'
#
loop_
_entity.id
_entity.type
_entity.pdbx_description
1 polymer ?
#
loop_
_entity_poly.entity_id
_entity_poly.type
_entity_poly.pdbx_seq_one_letter_code
_entity_poly.pdbx_strand_id
1 'polypeptide(L)'
;MPRETKQTKVNSIKGNVKAKVNHTRLAALRLQRYLQGQQKLHAQEFMQAVEDMDMAKMQRLYSELVNIIDLAKATLGIMGQPVPQAAEELAPTYVGSSWQFKDWFEILMGSNTEEFFPVSGVEHDSHLFLQRRCEVRLAMKSVTGVEADLSSMMTALLEMDRYGHRYLAHIHSHPFENMGKEGTLPSQIDLEYQQSLEIGQYPSIGIIFSRDRYFRFFSINKLFNIKIYGKGVEQIEDKVFRLVEPK
;
A
#
# COMPACT_ATOMS: atom_id res chain seq x y z
N MET A 1 27.64 16.82 -54.42
CA MET A 1 27.25 15.59 -53.70
C MET A 1 28.49 15.01 -53.03
N PRO A 2 28.48 14.38 -51.83
CA PRO A 2 27.36 13.83 -51.06
C PRO A 2 27.21 14.38 -49.62
N ARG A 3 25.98 14.47 -49.12
CA ARG A 3 25.62 14.68 -47.69
C ARG A 3 24.81 13.47 -47.21
N GLU A 4 25.45 12.30 -47.12
CA GLU A 4 24.87 11.14 -46.44
C GLU A 4 26.01 10.44 -45.70
N THR A 5 26.02 10.48 -44.37
CA THR A 5 26.81 9.56 -43.51
C THR A 5 26.68 9.86 -42.01
N LYS A 6 26.22 11.05 -41.58
CA LYS A 6 26.09 11.36 -40.14
C LYS A 6 24.77 10.92 -39.50
N GLN A 7 23.66 10.84 -40.25
CA GLN A 7 22.34 10.48 -39.70
C GLN A 7 22.26 8.98 -39.31
N THR A 8 22.94 8.11 -40.05
CA THR A 8 22.84 6.64 -39.89
C THR A 8 23.57 6.11 -38.65
N LYS A 9 24.68 6.75 -38.24
CA LYS A 9 25.44 6.37 -37.04
C LYS A 9 24.74 6.74 -35.73
N VAL A 10 24.02 7.86 -35.68
CA VAL A 10 23.29 8.28 -34.47
C VAL A 10 22.07 7.37 -34.22
N ASN A 11 21.42 6.90 -35.28
CA ASN A 11 20.28 5.97 -35.16
C ASN A 11 20.69 4.55 -34.73
N SER A 12 21.86 4.04 -35.16
CA SER A 12 22.31 2.71 -34.72
C SER A 12 22.79 2.69 -33.26
N ILE A 13 23.37 3.79 -32.76
CA ILE A 13 23.76 3.93 -31.34
C ILE A 13 22.53 4.04 -30.44
N LYS A 14 21.51 4.82 -30.84
CA LYS A 14 20.24 4.91 -30.11
C LYS A 14 19.48 3.58 -30.08
N GLY A 15 19.51 2.81 -31.18
CA GLY A 15 18.92 1.47 -31.26
C GLY A 15 19.61 0.47 -30.32
N ASN A 16 20.95 0.47 -30.27
CA ASN A 16 21.71 -0.44 -29.42
C ASN A 16 21.61 -0.12 -27.91
N VAL A 17 21.53 1.15 -27.53
CA VAL A 17 21.31 1.54 -26.12
C VAL A 17 19.90 1.14 -25.67
N LYS A 18 18.87 1.36 -26.50
CA LYS A 18 17.48 1.00 -26.19
C LYS A 18 17.29 -0.53 -26.09
N ALA A 19 17.94 -1.31 -26.95
CA ALA A 19 17.93 -2.77 -26.90
C ALA A 19 18.64 -3.33 -25.64
N LYS A 20 19.79 -2.74 -25.26
CA LYS A 20 20.56 -3.15 -24.08
C LYS A 20 19.81 -2.83 -22.77
N VAL A 21 19.13 -1.68 -22.71
CA VAL A 21 18.26 -1.28 -21.58
C VAL A 21 17.06 -2.23 -21.44
N ASN A 22 16.44 -2.65 -22.55
CA ASN A 22 15.33 -3.61 -22.51
C ASN A 22 15.77 -5.01 -22.02
N HIS A 23 16.98 -5.45 -22.37
CA HIS A 23 17.50 -6.75 -21.95
C HIS A 23 17.83 -6.80 -20.44
N THR A 24 18.46 -5.75 -19.91
CA THR A 24 18.74 -5.62 -18.47
C THR A 24 17.45 -5.52 -17.66
N ARG A 25 16.43 -4.85 -18.19
CA ARG A 25 15.12 -4.70 -17.55
C ARG A 25 14.29 -5.99 -17.53
N LEU A 26 14.32 -6.75 -18.62
CA LEU A 26 13.67 -8.07 -18.66
C LEU A 26 14.36 -9.06 -17.71
N ALA A 27 15.68 -8.96 -17.54
CA ALA A 27 16.41 -9.72 -16.54
C ALA A 27 16.02 -9.33 -15.11
N ALA A 28 15.83 -8.04 -14.82
CA ALA A 28 15.36 -7.56 -13.51
C ALA A 28 13.94 -8.05 -13.18
N LEU A 29 13.01 -8.03 -14.13
CA LEU A 29 11.65 -8.56 -13.94
C LEU A 29 11.65 -10.08 -13.74
N ARG A 30 12.51 -10.82 -14.45
CA ARG A 30 12.69 -12.27 -14.24
C ARG A 30 13.27 -12.56 -12.86
N LEU A 31 14.26 -11.78 -12.44
CA LEU A 31 14.85 -11.87 -11.11
C LEU A 31 13.82 -11.54 -10.03
N GLN A 32 13.01 -10.50 -10.21
CA GLN A 32 11.93 -10.16 -9.26
C GLN A 32 10.91 -11.29 -9.12
N ARG A 33 10.44 -11.88 -10.24
CA ARG A 33 9.54 -13.04 -10.20
C ARG A 33 10.19 -14.26 -9.54
N TYR A 34 11.47 -14.49 -9.80
CA TYR A 34 12.23 -15.55 -9.16
C TYR A 34 12.32 -15.34 -7.64
N LEU A 35 12.67 -14.13 -7.19
CA LEU A 35 12.75 -13.77 -5.78
C LEU A 35 11.39 -13.87 -5.09
N GLN A 36 10.31 -13.47 -5.76
CA GLN A 36 8.94 -13.65 -5.26
C GLN A 36 8.57 -15.13 -5.10
N GLY A 37 8.96 -15.99 -6.05
CA GLY A 37 8.78 -17.43 -5.96
C GLY A 37 9.54 -18.05 -4.79
N GLN A 38 10.81 -17.65 -4.60
CA GLN A 38 11.65 -18.11 -3.49
C GLN A 38 11.12 -17.63 -2.13
N GLN A 39 10.66 -16.38 -2.05
CA GLN A 39 10.06 -15.84 -0.83
C GLN A 39 8.81 -16.64 -0.43
N LYS A 40 7.94 -16.98 -1.38
CA LYS A 40 6.73 -17.77 -1.10
C LYS A 40 7.08 -19.17 -0.61
N LEU A 41 8.06 -19.83 -1.23
CA LEU A 41 8.52 -21.16 -0.84
C LEU A 41 9.11 -21.14 0.57
N HIS A 42 10.03 -20.21 0.85
CA HIS A 42 10.65 -20.10 2.18
C HIS A 42 9.66 -19.68 3.27
N ALA A 43 8.66 -18.87 2.95
CA ALA A 43 7.60 -18.53 3.89
C ALA A 43 6.74 -19.76 4.25
N GLN A 44 6.41 -20.60 3.26
CA GLN A 44 5.68 -21.86 3.51
C GLN A 44 6.51 -22.84 4.36
N GLU A 45 7.79 -23.01 4.03
CA GLU A 45 8.69 -23.86 4.82
C GLU A 45 8.94 -23.32 6.22
N PHE A 46 8.92 -22.00 6.40
CA PHE A 46 9.05 -21.35 7.70
C PHE A 46 7.81 -21.60 8.55
N MET A 47 6.60 -21.46 7.97
CA MET A 47 5.35 -21.78 8.67
C MET A 47 5.32 -23.26 9.10
N GLN A 48 5.76 -24.17 8.24
CA GLN A 48 5.88 -25.59 8.61
C GLN A 48 6.91 -25.79 9.74
N ALA A 49 8.06 -25.11 9.69
CA ALA A 49 9.07 -25.20 10.75
C ALA A 49 8.57 -24.64 12.09
N VAL A 50 7.69 -23.64 12.08
CA VAL A 50 7.01 -23.11 13.28
C VAL A 50 6.07 -24.16 13.86
N GLU A 51 5.26 -24.82 13.02
CA GLU A 51 4.38 -25.92 13.44
C GLU A 51 5.16 -27.09 14.04
N ASP A 52 6.31 -27.42 13.43
CA ASP A 52 7.19 -28.51 13.86
C ASP A 52 8.09 -28.12 15.06
N MET A 53 8.04 -26.86 15.52
CA MET A 53 8.93 -26.28 16.55
C MET A 53 10.43 -26.44 16.26
N ASP A 54 10.82 -26.49 15.00
CA ASP A 54 12.23 -26.63 14.57
C ASP A 54 12.93 -25.26 14.57
N MET A 55 13.48 -24.89 15.73
CA MET A 55 14.15 -23.60 15.95
C MET A 55 15.37 -23.37 15.04
N ALA A 56 16.11 -24.43 14.69
CA ALA A 56 17.28 -24.30 13.83
C ALA A 56 16.86 -24.01 12.38
N LYS A 57 15.81 -24.69 11.89
CA LYS A 57 15.24 -24.46 10.56
C LYS A 57 14.56 -23.10 10.47
N MET A 58 13.84 -22.67 11.51
CA MET A 58 13.27 -21.33 11.60
C MET A 58 14.34 -20.24 11.48
N GLN A 59 15.42 -20.32 12.26
CA GLN A 59 16.48 -19.32 12.25
C GLN A 59 17.17 -19.23 10.87
N ARG A 60 17.44 -20.38 10.24
CA ARG A 60 18.01 -20.44 8.88
C ARG A 60 17.08 -19.79 7.85
N LEU A 61 15.81 -20.19 7.82
CA LEU A 61 14.83 -19.68 6.86
C LEU A 61 14.55 -18.19 7.05
N TYR A 62 14.56 -17.70 8.29
CA TYR A 62 14.45 -16.27 8.59
C TYR A 62 15.62 -15.49 8.00
N SER A 63 16.87 -15.93 8.21
CA SER A 63 18.04 -15.28 7.61
C SER A 63 18.01 -15.31 6.07
N GLU A 64 17.56 -16.41 5.47
CA GLU A 64 17.40 -16.53 4.02
C GLU A 64 16.31 -15.58 3.48
N LEU A 65 15.19 -15.42 4.18
CA LEU A 65 14.13 -14.48 3.83
C LEU A 65 14.59 -13.02 3.90
N VAL A 66 15.33 -12.64 4.95
CA VAL A 66 15.90 -11.29 5.09
C VAL A 66 16.85 -10.99 3.92
N ASN A 67 17.73 -11.92 3.56
CA ASN A 67 18.65 -11.77 2.45
C ASN A 67 17.91 -11.62 1.09
N ILE A 68 16.82 -12.36 0.87
CA ILE A 68 15.99 -12.24 -0.33
C ILE A 68 15.33 -10.85 -0.39
N ILE A 69 14.83 -10.35 0.74
CA ILE A 69 14.21 -9.03 0.85
C ILE A 69 15.23 -7.92 0.57
N ASP A 70 16.43 -8.01 1.13
CA ASP A 70 17.47 -6.99 0.92
C ASP A 70 18.01 -7.01 -0.51
N LEU A 71 18.11 -8.19 -1.13
CA LEU A 71 18.43 -8.32 -2.55
C LEU A 71 17.33 -7.72 -3.45
N ALA A 72 16.05 -7.93 -3.10
CA ALA A 72 14.93 -7.33 -3.81
C ALA A 72 14.95 -5.79 -3.70
N LYS A 73 15.22 -5.24 -2.51
CA LYS A 73 15.39 -3.80 -2.29
C LYS A 73 16.56 -3.24 -3.09
N ALA A 74 17.71 -3.91 -3.09
CA ALA A 74 18.87 -3.49 -3.88
C ALA A 74 18.57 -3.49 -5.39
N THR A 75 17.80 -4.47 -5.86
CA THR A 75 17.37 -4.55 -7.26
C THR A 75 16.41 -3.41 -7.62
N LEU A 76 15.51 -3.03 -6.70
CA LEU A 76 14.61 -1.88 -6.86
C LEU A 76 15.37 -0.54 -6.80
N GLY A 77 16.40 -0.42 -5.95
CA GLY A 77 17.26 0.76 -5.86
C GLY A 77 18.07 1.03 -7.14
N ILE A 78 18.39 -0.01 -7.91
CA ILE A 78 19.03 0.12 -9.24
C ILE A 78 18.04 0.64 -10.30
N MET A 79 16.72 0.55 -10.06
CA MET A 79 15.66 0.92 -11.00
C MET A 79 15.20 2.40 -10.89
N GLY A 80 16.07 3.33 -10.47
CA GLY A 80 15.82 4.78 -10.37
C GLY A 80 15.46 5.50 -11.69
N GLN A 81 14.42 5.04 -12.36
CA GLN A 81 13.80 5.57 -13.57
C GLN A 81 12.29 5.65 -13.32
N PRO A 82 11.59 6.62 -13.92
CA PRO A 82 10.15 6.75 -13.77
C PRO A 82 9.44 5.43 -14.09
N VAL A 83 8.50 5.09 -13.21
CA VAL A 83 7.60 3.95 -13.35
C VAL A 83 6.93 4.03 -14.73
N PRO A 84 7.00 3.01 -15.59
CA PRO A 84 6.31 3.04 -16.87
C PRO A 84 4.81 3.14 -16.63
N GLN A 85 4.12 3.86 -17.51
CA GLN A 85 2.66 3.92 -17.58
C GLN A 85 1.98 2.53 -17.49
N ALA A 86 2.62 1.49 -18.03
CA ALA A 86 2.15 0.10 -17.94
C ALA A 86 2.15 -0.51 -16.51
N ALA A 87 2.93 0.01 -15.57
CA ALA A 87 2.91 -0.43 -14.17
C ALA A 87 1.84 0.31 -13.35
N GLU A 88 1.47 1.54 -13.73
CA GLU A 88 0.27 2.22 -13.21
C GLU A 88 -1.03 1.54 -13.68
N GLU A 89 -1.05 1.05 -14.92
CA GLU A 89 -2.18 0.27 -15.47
C GLU A 89 -2.41 -1.06 -14.73
N LEU A 90 -1.37 -1.59 -14.08
CA LEU A 90 -1.42 -2.83 -13.29
C LEU A 90 -1.62 -2.57 -11.79
N ALA A 91 -1.59 -1.31 -11.36
CA ALA A 91 -1.74 -0.97 -9.95
C ALA A 91 -3.19 -1.23 -9.50
N PRO A 92 -3.40 -1.86 -8.33
CA PRO A 92 -4.73 -2.12 -7.81
C PRO A 92 -5.51 -0.83 -7.66
N THR A 93 -6.79 -0.86 -8.02
CA THR A 93 -7.68 0.29 -7.86
C THR A 93 -8.55 0.10 -6.63
N TYR A 94 -8.36 0.93 -5.62
CA TYR A 94 -9.26 0.99 -4.48
C TYR A 94 -10.49 1.81 -4.82
N VAL A 95 -11.65 1.23 -4.53
CA VAL A 95 -12.95 1.80 -4.86
C VAL A 95 -13.73 2.07 -3.58
N GLY A 96 -14.21 3.29 -3.41
CA GLY A 96 -15.07 3.66 -2.28
C GLY A 96 -16.27 4.51 -2.70
N SER A 97 -17.22 4.67 -1.78
CA SER A 97 -18.41 5.50 -1.95
C SER A 97 -18.29 6.78 -1.14
N SER A 98 -18.73 7.93 -1.68
CA SER A 98 -18.68 9.20 -0.96
C SER A 98 -19.50 9.20 0.34
N TRP A 99 -20.60 8.45 0.41
CA TRP A 99 -21.37 8.28 1.65
C TRP A 99 -20.55 7.58 2.74
N GLN A 100 -19.85 6.51 2.38
CA GLN A 100 -19.02 5.78 3.32
C GLN A 100 -17.90 6.67 3.89
N PHE A 101 -17.24 7.47 3.05
CA PHE A 101 -16.21 8.41 3.54
C PHE A 101 -16.80 9.51 4.43
N LYS A 102 -18.02 9.97 4.17
CA LYS A 102 -18.75 10.89 5.06
C LYS A 102 -19.04 10.25 6.42
N ASP A 103 -19.58 9.02 6.42
CA ASP A 103 -19.91 8.30 7.66
C ASP A 103 -18.64 8.01 8.49
N TRP A 104 -17.55 7.61 7.84
CA TRP A 104 -16.27 7.42 8.49
C TRP A 104 -15.72 8.71 9.09
N PHE A 105 -15.84 9.84 8.38
CA PHE A 105 -15.45 11.13 8.93
C PHE A 105 -16.24 11.47 10.20
N GLU A 106 -17.57 11.30 10.19
CA GLU A 106 -18.41 11.58 11.35
C GLU A 106 -18.03 10.71 12.56
N ILE A 107 -17.72 9.43 12.33
CA ILE A 107 -17.23 8.51 13.37
C ILE A 107 -15.88 8.99 13.91
N LEU A 108 -14.91 9.22 13.03
CA LEU A 108 -13.53 9.57 13.38
C LEU A 108 -13.40 10.92 14.07
N MET A 109 -14.27 11.87 13.74
CA MET A 109 -14.28 13.22 14.33
C MET A 109 -15.22 13.36 15.53
N GLY A 110 -16.01 12.32 15.84
CA GLY A 110 -16.86 12.28 17.03
C GLY A 110 -16.08 12.27 18.35
N SER A 111 -14.76 12.04 18.31
CA SER A 111 -13.86 12.08 19.46
C SER A 111 -12.82 13.19 19.33
N ASN A 112 -12.32 13.71 20.46
CA ASN A 112 -11.20 14.67 20.53
C ASN A 112 -9.82 14.02 20.49
N THR A 113 -9.78 12.69 20.45
CA THR A 113 -8.57 11.87 20.35
C THR A 113 -8.55 11.14 19.02
N GLU A 114 -7.38 10.68 18.62
CA GLU A 114 -7.22 9.87 17.40
C GLU A 114 -8.03 8.57 17.50
N GLU A 115 -8.81 8.30 16.46
CA GLU A 115 -9.59 7.07 16.30
C GLU A 115 -8.92 6.18 15.26
N PHE A 116 -9.13 4.87 15.37
CA PHE A 116 -8.61 3.92 14.40
C PHE A 116 -9.60 2.79 14.15
N PHE A 117 -9.68 2.36 12.89
CA PHE A 117 -10.30 1.09 12.56
C PHE A 117 -9.77 0.48 11.26
N PRO A 118 -9.74 -0.85 11.17
CA PRO A 118 -9.53 -1.55 9.91
C PRO A 118 -10.76 -1.50 9.00
N VAL A 119 -10.53 -1.53 7.70
CA VAL A 119 -11.53 -1.62 6.67
C VAL A 119 -11.33 -2.88 5.85
N SER A 120 -12.43 -3.61 5.71
CA SER A 120 -12.57 -4.83 4.98
C SER A 120 -13.32 -4.62 3.66
N GLY A 121 -13.09 -5.52 2.72
CA GLY A 121 -13.81 -5.53 1.47
C GLY A 121 -13.42 -6.67 0.55
N VAL A 122 -14.00 -6.68 -0.65
CA VAL A 122 -13.77 -7.73 -1.64
C VAL A 122 -12.87 -7.25 -2.77
N GLU A 123 -12.21 -8.20 -3.41
CA GLU A 123 -11.52 -7.99 -4.67
C GLU A 123 -12.35 -8.54 -5.83
N HIS A 124 -12.50 -7.74 -6.88
CA HIS A 124 -13.14 -8.17 -8.12
C HIS A 124 -12.53 -7.43 -9.30
N ASP A 125 -12.12 -8.14 -10.35
CA ASP A 125 -11.49 -7.58 -11.57
C ASP A 125 -10.38 -6.55 -11.28
N SER A 126 -9.46 -6.91 -10.38
CA SER A 126 -8.35 -6.06 -9.92
C SER A 126 -8.76 -4.75 -9.23
N HIS A 127 -10.03 -4.61 -8.86
CA HIS A 127 -10.55 -3.54 -8.02
C HIS A 127 -10.75 -4.06 -6.59
N LEU A 128 -10.33 -3.25 -5.63
CA LEU A 128 -10.41 -3.52 -4.19
C LEU A 128 -11.47 -2.60 -3.61
N PHE A 129 -12.64 -3.14 -3.28
CA PHE A 129 -13.79 -2.35 -2.84
C PHE A 129 -13.72 -2.12 -1.34
N LEU A 130 -13.48 -0.89 -0.92
CA LEU A 130 -13.54 -0.48 0.48
C LEU A 130 -15.01 -0.51 0.93
N GLN A 131 -15.40 -1.42 1.83
CA GLN A 131 -16.82 -1.69 2.12
C GLN A 131 -17.20 -1.56 3.59
N ARG A 132 -16.50 -2.29 4.46
CA ARG A 132 -16.94 -2.47 5.84
C ARG A 132 -15.86 -2.01 6.79
N ARG A 133 -16.21 -1.07 7.66
CA ARG A 133 -15.46 -0.84 8.90
C ARG A 133 -15.57 -2.09 9.77
N CYS A 134 -14.44 -2.57 10.25
CA CYS A 134 -14.37 -3.62 11.25
C CYS A 134 -14.08 -3.00 12.61
N GLU A 135 -14.80 -3.44 13.64
CA GLU A 135 -14.61 -2.92 14.99
C GLU A 135 -13.42 -3.62 15.63
N VAL A 136 -12.51 -2.82 16.20
CA VAL A 136 -11.41 -3.31 17.00
C VAL A 136 -11.38 -2.55 18.31
N ARG A 137 -11.07 -3.25 19.40
CA ARG A 137 -10.73 -2.59 20.65
C ARG A 137 -9.38 -1.89 20.51
N LEU A 138 -9.26 -0.72 21.13
CA LEU A 138 -8.01 0.02 21.18
C LEU A 138 -7.27 -0.34 22.47
N ALA A 139 -6.01 -0.73 22.36
CA ALA A 139 -5.12 -0.95 23.49
C ALA A 139 -4.63 0.37 24.08
N MET A 140 -4.37 1.35 23.23
CA MET A 140 -3.96 2.70 23.60
C MET A 140 -4.66 3.73 22.73
N LYS A 141 -5.05 4.87 23.33
CA LYS A 141 -5.63 6.00 22.62
C LYS A 141 -5.11 7.30 23.19
N SER A 142 -4.56 8.15 22.34
CA SER A 142 -4.05 9.47 22.72
C SER A 142 -4.30 10.50 21.61
N VAL A 143 -3.81 11.72 21.80
CA VAL A 143 -3.84 12.77 20.77
C VAL A 143 -2.76 12.52 19.70
N THR A 144 -1.74 11.72 20.03
CA THR A 144 -0.51 11.56 19.22
C THR A 144 -0.31 10.14 18.70
N GLY A 145 -1.28 9.26 18.90
CA GLY A 145 -1.17 7.85 18.54
C GLY A 145 -2.34 7.03 19.06
N VAL A 146 -2.72 6.03 18.28
CA VAL A 146 -3.70 5.00 18.59
C VAL A 146 -3.15 3.63 18.24
N GLU A 147 -3.41 2.65 19.10
CA GLU A 147 -2.96 1.26 18.90
C GLU A 147 -4.14 0.30 19.09
N ALA A 148 -4.33 -0.61 18.15
CA ALA A 148 -5.36 -1.64 18.25
C ALA A 148 -4.90 -2.79 19.17
N ASP A 149 -5.82 -3.32 19.97
CA ASP A 149 -5.63 -4.57 20.72
C ASP A 149 -5.38 -5.72 19.74
N LEU A 150 -4.23 -6.38 19.87
CA LEU A 150 -3.80 -7.45 18.96
C LEU A 150 -4.84 -8.58 18.89
N SER A 151 -5.42 -8.98 20.02
CA SER A 151 -6.43 -10.04 20.07
C SER A 151 -7.70 -9.65 19.30
N SER A 152 -8.16 -8.41 19.49
CA SER A 152 -9.30 -7.87 18.74
C SER A 152 -9.01 -7.73 17.24
N MET A 153 -7.82 -7.28 16.86
CA MET A 153 -7.41 -7.18 15.46
C MET A 153 -7.36 -8.56 14.80
N MET A 154 -6.76 -9.56 15.46
CA MET A 154 -6.72 -10.94 14.96
C MET A 154 -8.13 -11.51 14.77
N THR A 155 -9.03 -11.25 15.71
CA THR A 155 -10.44 -11.65 15.60
C THR A 155 -11.10 -11.03 14.37
N ALA A 156 -10.89 -9.73 14.14
CA ALA A 156 -11.42 -9.04 12.96
C ALA A 156 -10.84 -9.63 11.66
N LEU A 157 -9.53 -9.90 11.60
CA LEU A 157 -8.89 -10.49 10.42
C LEU A 157 -9.42 -11.90 10.11
N LEU A 158 -9.58 -12.75 11.14
CA LEU A 158 -10.17 -14.08 10.99
C LEU A 158 -11.62 -14.02 10.51
N GLU A 159 -12.38 -13.02 10.97
CA GLU A 159 -13.75 -12.81 10.49
C GLU A 159 -13.76 -12.37 9.02
N MET A 160 -12.90 -11.44 8.61
CA MET A 160 -12.77 -11.04 7.20
C MET A 160 -12.49 -12.26 6.31
N ASP A 161 -11.49 -13.07 6.69
CA ASP A 161 -11.10 -14.26 5.94
C ASP A 161 -12.24 -15.28 5.83
N ARG A 162 -12.97 -15.53 6.93
CA ARG A 162 -14.12 -16.43 6.95
C ARG A 162 -15.19 -16.09 5.92
N TYR A 163 -15.40 -14.80 5.64
CA TYR A 163 -16.36 -14.33 4.65
C TYR A 163 -15.74 -14.07 3.27
N GLY A 164 -14.46 -14.40 3.07
CA GLY A 164 -13.75 -14.15 1.81
C GLY A 164 -13.45 -12.67 1.55
N HIS A 165 -13.46 -11.84 2.59
CA HIS A 165 -13.05 -10.45 2.53
C HIS A 165 -11.55 -10.30 2.85
N ARG A 166 -10.97 -9.19 2.40
CA ARG A 166 -9.57 -8.83 2.60
C ARG A 166 -9.46 -7.61 3.52
N TYR A 167 -8.35 -7.51 4.23
CA TYR A 167 -7.97 -6.29 4.94
C TYR A 167 -7.40 -5.25 3.95
N LEU A 168 -8.22 -4.26 3.58
CA LEU A 168 -7.94 -3.37 2.44
C LEU A 168 -7.48 -1.98 2.84
N ALA A 169 -7.84 -1.50 4.02
CA ALA A 169 -7.29 -0.25 4.52
C ALA A 169 -7.26 -0.22 6.03
N HIS A 170 -6.37 0.59 6.58
CA HIS A 170 -6.47 1.07 7.94
C HIS A 170 -6.78 2.56 7.92
N ILE A 171 -7.71 2.99 8.76
CA ILE A 171 -8.17 4.36 8.78
C ILE A 171 -7.99 4.93 10.17
N HIS A 172 -7.48 6.15 10.23
CA HIS A 172 -7.39 6.90 11.47
C HIS A 172 -7.60 8.40 11.30
N SER A 173 -7.74 9.11 12.42
CA SER A 173 -7.90 10.56 12.45
C SER A 173 -6.76 11.29 13.10
N HIS A 174 -6.29 12.34 12.45
CA HIS A 174 -5.47 13.35 13.11
C HIS A 174 -6.40 14.42 13.69
N PRO A 175 -6.45 14.59 15.03
CA PRO A 175 -7.43 15.45 15.67
C PRO A 175 -7.09 16.94 15.60
N PHE A 176 -6.06 17.34 14.85
CA PHE A 176 -5.62 18.74 14.73
C PHE A 176 -6.55 19.57 13.83
N GLU A 177 -6.76 20.83 14.20
CA GLU A 177 -7.55 21.81 13.45
C GLU A 177 -6.65 22.83 12.75
N ASN A 178 -7.16 23.48 11.70
CA ASN A 178 -6.50 24.57 10.98
C ASN A 178 -5.18 24.19 10.30
N MET A 179 -5.02 22.93 9.92
CA MET A 179 -3.87 22.43 9.15
C MET A 179 -4.24 22.13 7.68
N GLY A 180 -5.53 22.18 7.34
CA GLY A 180 -6.06 21.86 6.03
C GLY A 180 -5.67 20.44 5.59
N LYS A 181 -5.12 20.34 4.37
CA LYS A 181 -4.64 19.07 3.81
C LYS A 181 -3.36 18.55 4.49
N GLU A 182 -2.57 19.42 5.12
CA GLU A 182 -1.31 19.02 5.77
C GLU A 182 -1.57 18.25 7.07
N GLY A 183 -2.74 18.45 7.68
CA GLY A 183 -3.22 17.65 8.81
C GLY A 183 -3.57 16.19 8.46
N THR A 184 -3.25 15.72 7.24
CA THR A 184 -3.43 14.32 6.81
C THR A 184 -2.10 13.65 6.46
N LEU A 185 -0.96 14.31 6.75
CA LEU A 185 0.35 13.73 6.48
C LEU A 185 0.64 12.59 7.47
N PRO A 186 1.11 11.43 6.99
CA PRO A 186 1.47 10.34 7.89
C PRO A 186 2.65 10.72 8.79
N SER A 187 2.52 10.40 10.07
CA SER A 187 3.61 10.45 11.04
C SER A 187 4.59 9.29 10.83
N GLN A 188 5.73 9.33 11.52
CA GLN A 188 6.69 8.22 11.47
C GLN A 188 6.07 6.89 11.93
N ILE A 189 5.20 6.92 12.94
CA ILE A 189 4.50 5.72 13.46
C ILE A 189 3.55 5.16 12.39
N ASP A 190 2.82 6.04 11.69
CA ASP A 190 1.93 5.64 10.59
C ASP A 190 2.70 4.94 9.47
N LEU A 191 3.88 5.49 9.14
CA LEU A 191 4.74 4.94 8.09
C LEU A 191 5.32 3.58 8.51
N GLU A 192 5.75 3.40 9.76
CA GLU A 192 6.26 2.13 10.28
C GLU A 192 5.17 1.04 10.33
N TYR A 193 3.95 1.42 10.73
CA TYR A 193 2.80 0.52 10.72
C TYR A 193 2.45 0.08 9.29
N GLN A 194 2.32 1.03 8.36
CA GLN A 194 2.06 0.72 6.95
C GLN A 194 3.20 -0.11 6.35
N GLN A 195 4.46 0.20 6.66
CA GLN A 195 5.61 -0.60 6.20
C GLN A 195 5.53 -2.04 6.67
N SER A 196 5.12 -2.27 7.92
CA SER A 196 4.94 -3.62 8.47
C SER A 196 3.85 -4.40 7.72
N LEU A 197 2.72 -3.75 7.38
CA LEU A 197 1.68 -4.34 6.55
C LEU A 197 2.17 -4.65 5.13
N GLU A 198 2.98 -3.77 4.54
CA GLU A 198 3.56 -3.97 3.21
C GLU A 198 4.57 -5.12 3.17
N ILE A 199 5.43 -5.23 4.19
CA ILE A 199 6.36 -6.36 4.35
C ILE A 199 5.57 -7.68 4.47
N GLY A 200 4.46 -7.66 5.21
CA GLY A 200 3.51 -8.77 5.31
C GLY A 200 2.69 -9.03 4.04
N GLN A 201 2.91 -8.28 2.96
CA GLN A 201 2.20 -8.39 1.67
C GLN A 201 0.68 -8.22 1.76
N TYR A 202 0.17 -7.61 2.84
CA TYR A 202 -1.25 -7.24 2.89
C TYR A 202 -1.55 -6.28 1.75
N PRO A 203 -2.73 -6.32 1.10
CA PRO A 203 -3.06 -5.32 0.10
C PRO A 203 -3.16 -3.93 0.75
N SER A 204 -3.60 -3.86 2.01
CA SER A 204 -3.89 -2.65 2.80
C SER A 204 -3.11 -1.38 2.47
N ILE A 205 -3.86 -0.27 2.37
CA ILE A 205 -3.35 1.10 2.33
C ILE A 205 -3.79 1.87 3.57
N GLY A 206 -3.09 2.96 3.91
CA GLY A 206 -3.49 3.82 5.01
C GLY A 206 -4.39 4.96 4.53
N ILE A 207 -5.33 5.38 5.38
CA ILE A 207 -6.21 6.54 5.14
C ILE A 207 -6.23 7.42 6.39
N ILE A 208 -5.83 8.68 6.25
CA ILE A 208 -5.81 9.64 7.35
C ILE A 208 -6.86 10.71 7.10
N PHE A 209 -7.74 10.94 8.06
CA PHE A 209 -8.69 12.04 8.06
C PHE A 209 -8.22 13.17 8.98
N SER A 210 -8.45 14.42 8.57
CA SER A 210 -8.29 15.60 9.42
C SER A 210 -9.64 16.22 9.76
N ARG A 211 -9.70 16.99 10.86
CA ARG A 211 -10.92 17.75 11.24
C ARG A 211 -11.38 18.73 10.18
N ASP A 212 -10.45 19.22 9.37
CA ASP A 212 -10.71 20.19 8.30
C ASP A 212 -11.38 19.56 7.06
N ARG A 213 -11.92 18.33 7.20
CA ARG A 213 -12.64 17.55 6.18
C ARG A 213 -11.75 17.06 5.03
N TYR A 214 -10.44 17.05 5.21
CA TYR A 214 -9.51 16.44 4.26
C TYR A 214 -9.24 14.99 4.62
N PHE A 215 -8.94 14.18 3.63
CA PHE A 215 -8.41 12.84 3.84
C PHE A 215 -7.39 12.46 2.77
N ARG A 216 -6.42 11.65 3.16
CA ARG A 216 -5.30 11.20 2.32
C ARG A 216 -5.17 9.70 2.34
N PHE A 217 -4.98 9.12 1.17
CA PHE A 217 -4.54 7.72 1.04
C PHE A 217 -3.02 7.69 0.94
N PHE A 218 -2.39 6.74 1.61
CA PHE A 218 -0.93 6.59 1.57
C PHE A 218 -0.49 5.13 1.59
N SER A 219 0.73 4.94 1.12
CA SER A 219 1.50 3.69 1.19
C SER A 219 2.98 4.06 1.14
N ILE A 220 3.89 3.14 1.49
CA ILE A 220 5.33 3.39 1.41
C ILE A 220 5.84 3.12 0.01
N ASN A 221 5.59 1.92 -0.53
CA ASN A 221 6.15 1.48 -1.80
C ASN A 221 5.10 0.98 -2.80
N LYS A 222 3.83 0.92 -2.41
CA LYS A 222 2.78 0.40 -3.28
C LYS A 222 2.33 1.46 -4.26
N LEU A 223 2.28 1.08 -5.53
CA LEU A 223 1.50 1.83 -6.52
C LEU A 223 0.04 1.43 -6.37
N PHE A 224 -0.85 2.41 -6.33
CA PHE A 224 -2.29 2.18 -6.27
C PHE A 224 -3.08 3.34 -6.89
N ASN A 225 -4.28 3.03 -7.33
CA ASN A 225 -5.24 3.99 -7.83
C ASN A 225 -6.41 4.11 -6.86
N ILE A 226 -7.06 5.28 -6.83
CA ILE A 226 -8.26 5.52 -6.01
C ILE A 226 -9.39 5.95 -6.95
N LYS A 227 -10.55 5.33 -6.80
CA LYS A 227 -11.81 5.77 -7.41
C LYS A 227 -12.85 5.96 -6.32
N ILE A 228 -13.41 7.16 -6.24
CA ILE A 228 -14.50 7.48 -5.32
C ILE A 228 -15.73 7.78 -6.15
N TYR A 229 -16.81 7.04 -5.89
CA TYR A 229 -18.09 7.23 -6.58
C TYR A 229 -19.05 8.04 -5.71
N GLY A 230 -19.92 8.82 -6.38
CA GLY A 230 -20.90 9.68 -5.73
C GLY A 230 -20.52 11.16 -5.74
N LYS A 231 -21.30 11.97 -5.02
CA LYS A 231 -21.07 13.42 -4.84
C LYS A 231 -20.61 13.72 -3.41
N GLY A 232 -20.05 14.91 -3.19
CA GLY A 232 -19.62 15.36 -1.86
C GLY A 232 -18.17 15.00 -1.49
N VAL A 233 -17.40 14.52 -2.46
CA VAL A 233 -15.95 14.33 -2.35
C VAL A 233 -15.29 15.00 -3.55
N GLU A 234 -14.34 15.89 -3.30
CA GLU A 234 -13.52 16.54 -4.33
C GLU A 234 -12.07 16.06 -4.21
N GLN A 235 -11.46 15.70 -5.34
CA GLN A 235 -10.03 15.42 -5.38
C GLN A 235 -9.26 16.74 -5.45
N ILE A 236 -8.35 16.93 -4.50
CA ILE A 236 -7.55 18.16 -4.37
C ILE A 236 -6.15 17.95 -4.97
N GLU A 237 -5.56 16.78 -4.72
CA GLU A 237 -4.26 16.36 -5.25
C GLU A 237 -4.26 14.85 -5.52
N ASP A 238 -3.15 14.29 -6.01
CA ASP A 238 -3.04 12.83 -6.06
C ASP A 238 -3.17 12.26 -4.64
N LYS A 239 -4.11 11.31 -4.50
CA LYS A 239 -4.46 10.64 -3.25
C LYS A 239 -4.96 11.55 -2.11
N VAL A 240 -5.22 12.83 -2.36
CA VAL A 240 -5.75 13.78 -1.36
C VAL A 240 -7.11 14.28 -1.79
N PHE A 241 -8.07 14.16 -0.88
CA PHE A 241 -9.46 14.47 -1.12
C PHE A 241 -10.03 15.34 -0.01
N ARG A 242 -11.16 15.98 -0.29
CA ARG A 242 -11.91 16.78 0.67
C ARG A 242 -13.39 16.43 0.62
N LEU A 243 -14.00 16.27 1.80
CA LEU A 243 -15.46 16.19 1.93
C LEU A 243 -16.06 17.58 1.79
N VAL A 244 -17.02 17.71 0.87
CA VAL A 244 -17.75 18.95 0.59
C VAL A 244 -19.26 18.68 0.61
N GLU A 245 -20.06 19.72 0.77
CA GLU A 245 -21.50 19.58 0.62
C GLU A 245 -21.85 19.24 -0.84
N PRO A 246 -22.73 18.25 -1.09
CA PRO A 246 -23.11 17.87 -2.44
C PRO A 246 -23.87 19.01 -3.12
N LYS A 247 -23.42 19.40 -4.31
CA LYS A 247 -24.13 20.32 -5.21
C LYS A 247 -25.17 19.59 -6.07
#